data_AF-A0AAN7YV73-F1
#
_entry.id   AF-A0AAN7YV73-F1
#
_cell.length_a   1.000
_cell.length_b   1.000
_cell.length_c   1.000
_cell.angle_alpha   90.00
_cell.angle_beta   90.00
_cell.angle_gamma   90.00
#
_symmetry.space_group_name_H-M   'P 1'
#
loop_
_entity.id
_entity.type
_entity.pdbx_description
1 polymer ?
#
loop_
_entity_poly.entity_id
_entity_poly.type
_entity_poly.pdbx_seq_one_letter_code
_entity_poly.pdbx_strand_id
1 'polypeptide(L)'
;MSIGYNPFYKNSVRSAEVHILQSFGADFYGAPMRLLILGFVRDEKDYGGLDALVEDIRIDCDVARQSLAREAWTPAEGVVGGAKGTFDGSWLVR
;
A
#
# COMPACT_ATOMS: atom_id res chain seq x y z
N MET A 1 1.81 1.95 1.12
CA MET A 1 1.30 3.21 1.67
C MET A 1 2.44 3.89 2.39
N SER A 2 2.69 5.16 2.08
CA SER A 2 3.67 5.99 2.79
C SER A 2 2.93 6.88 3.78
N ILE A 3 3.46 7.02 5.00
CA ILE A 3 2.97 7.97 6.00
C ILE A 3 4.16 8.83 6.39
N GLY A 4 4.10 10.11 6.04
CA GLY A 4 5.23 11.02 6.19
C GLY A 4 4.84 12.43 6.59
N TYR A 5 5.81 13.25 6.91
CA TYR A 5 5.59 14.68 7.10
C TYR A 5 5.79 15.42 5.79
N ASN A 6 4.95 16.43 5.49
CA ASN A 6 5.17 17.29 4.34
C ASN A 6 6.08 18.47 4.74
N PRO A 7 7.37 18.48 4.35
CA PRO A 7 8.30 19.52 4.78
C PRO A 7 8.01 20.89 4.17
N PHE A 8 7.26 20.95 3.06
CA PHE A 8 7.02 22.21 2.33
C PHE A 8 6.02 23.14 3.01
N TYR A 9 5.14 22.62 3.86
CA TYR A 9 4.04 23.41 4.43
C TYR A 9 4.23 23.88 5.87
N LYS A 10 5.38 23.61 6.51
CA LYS A 10 5.63 23.87 7.96
C LYS A 10 4.49 23.40 8.90
N ASN A 11 3.61 22.51 8.41
CA ASN A 11 2.44 22.05 9.13
C ASN A 11 2.77 20.75 9.86
N SER A 12 2.30 20.63 11.10
CA SER A 12 2.47 19.50 12.01
C SER A 12 1.71 18.24 11.61
N VAL A 13 1.13 18.20 10.40
CA VAL A 13 0.16 17.19 9.99
C VAL A 13 0.82 16.15 9.09
N ARG A 14 0.63 14.87 9.42
CA ARG A 14 1.11 13.75 8.62
C ARG A 14 0.31 13.64 7.32
N SER A 15 1.02 13.42 6.22
CA SER A 15 0.49 13.00 4.93
C SER A 15 0.39 11.46 4.88
N ALA A 16 -0.57 10.96 4.12
CA ALA A 16 -0.72 9.54 3.82
C ALA A 16 -0.95 9.37 2.33
N GLU A 17 -0.11 8.56 1.69
CA GLU A 17 -0.12 8.34 0.24
C GLU A 17 -0.20 6.83 -0.06
N VAL A 18 -1.04 6.45 -1.01
CA VAL A 18 -1.28 5.06 -1.36
C VAL A 18 -1.00 4.83 -2.84
N HIS A 19 -0.12 3.88 -3.12
CA HIS A 19 0.03 3.29 -4.43
C HIS A 19 -0.74 1.96 -4.46
N ILE A 20 -1.74 1.86 -5.34
CA ILE A 20 -2.49 0.63 -5.55
C ILE A 20 -1.71 -0.23 -6.56
N LEU A 21 -1.43 -1.48 -6.21
CA LEU A 21 -0.59 -2.38 -7.02
C LEU A 21 -1.27 -2.85 -8.32
N GLN A 22 -2.58 -2.60 -8.45
CA GLN A 22 -3.36 -2.91 -9.64
C GLN A 22 -3.41 -1.69 -10.57
N SER A 23 -3.35 -1.93 -11.88
CA SER A 23 -3.49 -0.86 -12.89
C SER A 23 -4.95 -0.47 -13.08
N PHE A 24 -5.20 0.83 -13.24
CA PHE A 24 -6.50 1.40 -13.56
C PHE A 24 -6.45 2.06 -14.93
N GLY A 25 -7.55 2.01 -15.67
CA GLY A 25 -7.67 2.68 -16.98
C GLY A 25 -8.04 4.16 -16.91
N ALA A 26 -8.35 4.68 -15.71
CA ALA A 26 -8.74 6.06 -15.47
C ALA A 26 -8.46 6.45 -14.01
N ASP A 27 -8.37 7.75 -13.76
CA ASP A 27 -8.25 8.32 -12.42
C ASP A 27 -9.57 8.23 -11.64
N PHE A 28 -9.47 8.27 -10.31
CA PHE A 28 -10.61 8.12 -9.39
C PHE A 28 -10.66 9.25 -8.34
N TYR A 29 -10.26 10.47 -8.71
CA TYR A 29 -10.34 11.63 -7.82
C TYR A 29 -11.76 11.85 -7.28
N GLY A 30 -11.86 12.16 -5.99
CA GLY A 30 -13.14 12.35 -5.29
C GLY A 30 -13.85 11.04 -4.87
N ALA A 31 -13.39 9.87 -5.34
CA ALA A 31 -13.94 8.60 -4.88
C ALA A 31 -13.50 8.30 -3.44
N PRO A 32 -14.40 7.79 -2.57
CA PRO A 32 -14.02 7.36 -1.24
C PRO A 32 -13.13 6.11 -1.32
N MET A 33 -12.01 6.13 -0.60
CA MET A 33 -11.09 4.99 -0.49
C MET A 33 -11.13 4.43 0.93
N ARG A 34 -11.27 3.10 1.04
CA ARG A 34 -11.15 2.37 2.30
C ARG A 34 -9.82 1.65 2.34
N LEU A 35 -9.15 1.71 3.50
CA LEU A 35 -7.81 1.15 3.69
C LEU A 35 -7.79 0.31 4.96
N LEU A 36 -7.06 -0.81 4.90
CA LEU A 36 -6.71 -1.63 6.05
C LEU A 36 -5.18 -1.80 6.06
N ILE A 37 -4.54 -1.30 7.11
CA ILE A 37 -3.08 -1.37 7.27
C ILE A 37 -2.77 -2.67 8.01
N LEU A 38 -2.08 -3.59 7.33
CA LEU A 38 -1.82 -4.95 7.84
C LEU A 38 -0.37 -5.19 8.28
N GLY A 39 0.54 -4.27 7.96
CA GLY A 39 1.95 -4.44 8.28
C GLY A 39 2.76 -3.18 8.03
N PHE A 40 3.93 -3.16 8.66
CA PHE A 40 4.95 -2.15 8.49
C PHE A 40 6.10 -2.75 7.68
N VAL A 41 6.57 -2.01 6.66
CA VAL A 41 7.67 -2.47 5.80
C VAL A 41 9.01 -1.92 6.31
N ARG A 42 9.12 -0.60 6.47
CA ARG A 42 10.34 0.10 6.89
C ARG A 42 10.07 1.58 7.21
N ASP A 43 11.02 2.23 7.86
CA ASP A 43 11.03 3.67 8.06
C ASP A 43 11.33 4.44 6.76
N GLU A 44 11.08 5.75 6.78
CA GLU A 44 11.51 6.68 5.73
C GLU A 44 13.04 6.67 5.59
N LYS A 45 13.52 6.82 4.36
CA LYS A 45 14.94 6.86 4.04
C LYS A 45 15.24 8.10 3.21
N ASP A 46 16.43 8.65 3.40
CA ASP A 46 17.01 9.61 2.49
C ASP A 46 17.63 8.89 1.29
N TYR A 47 17.45 9.46 0.10
CA TYR A 47 17.98 8.88 -1.13
C TYR A 47 18.96 9.84 -1.79
N GLY A 48 20.11 9.29 -2.22
CA GLY A 48 21.11 10.04 -2.98
C GLY A 48 20.71 10.34 -4.44
N GLY A 49 19.58 9.81 -4.92
CA GLY A 49 19.11 10.00 -6.28
C GLY A 49 17.77 9.29 -6.58
N LEU A 50 17.17 9.63 -7.73
CA LEU A 50 15.87 9.12 -8.15
C LEU A 50 15.87 7.60 -8.35
N ASP A 51 16.92 7.04 -8.93
CA ASP A 51 16.99 5.60 -9.23
C ASP A 51 16.93 4.75 -7.94
N ALA A 52 17.65 5.17 -6.89
CA ALA A 52 17.62 4.50 -5.59
C ALA A 52 16.22 4.58 -4.94
N LEU A 53 15.52 5.71 -5.07
CA LEU A 53 14.14 5.85 -4.61
C LEU A 53 13.20 4.91 -5.37
N VAL A 54 13.29 4.87 -6.70
CA VAL A 54 12.45 4.01 -7.55
C VAL A 54 12.69 2.53 -7.25
N GLU A 55 13.95 2.14 -7.04
CA GLU A 55 14.33 0.77 -6.67
C GLU A 55 13.71 0.36 -5.33
N ASP A 56 13.85 1.18 -4.29
CA ASP A 56 13.28 0.88 -2.98
C ASP A 56 11.74 0.81 -3.03
N ILE A 57 11.08 1.68 -3.80
CA ILE A 57 9.62 1.63 -3.99
C ILE A 57 9.19 0.30 -4.66
N ARG A 58 9.96 -0.18 -5.64
CA ARG A 58 9.69 -1.47 -6.29
C ARG A 58 9.85 -2.63 -5.30
N ILE A 59 10.89 -2.60 -4.49
CA ILE A 59 11.11 -3.57 -3.41
C ILE A 59 9.93 -3.55 -2.43
N ASP A 60 9.48 -2.36 -1.99
CA ASP A 60 8.34 -2.23 -1.09
C ASP A 60 7.07 -2.85 -1.68
N CYS A 61 6.85 -2.68 -2.99
CA CYS A 61 5.73 -3.31 -3.70
C CYS A 61 5.83 -4.84 -3.68
N ASP A 62 7.02 -5.40 -3.92
CA ASP A 62 7.23 -6.85 -3.92
C ASP A 62 7.13 -7.46 -2.52
N VAL A 63 7.66 -6.79 -1.50
CA VAL A 63 7.47 -7.15 -0.09
C VAL A 63 6.00 -7.17 0.26
N ALA A 64 5.23 -6.15 -0.15
CA ALA A 64 3.79 -6.10 0.09
C ALA A 64 3.06 -7.27 -0.59
N ARG A 65 3.36 -7.56 -1.86
CA ARG A 65 2.78 -8.71 -2.60
C ARG A 65 3.03 -10.03 -1.88
N GLN A 66 4.30 -10.31 -1.56
CA GLN A 66 4.68 -11.57 -0.90
C GLN A 66 4.08 -11.68 0.50
N SER A 67 4.07 -10.57 1.26
CA SER A 67 3.52 -10.53 2.61
C SER A 67 2.02 -10.78 2.63
N LEU A 68 1.27 -10.25 1.66
CA LEU A 68 -0.18 -10.43 1.57
C LEU A 68 -0.59 -11.78 0.97
N ALA A 69 0.31 -12.47 0.26
CA ALA A 69 0.08 -13.80 -0.30
C ALA A 69 0.08 -14.94 0.75
N ARG A 70 0.44 -14.65 2.00
CA ARG A 70 0.34 -15.63 3.09
C ARG A 70 -1.14 -15.90 3.40
N GLU A 71 -1.46 -17.15 3.70
CA GLU A 71 -2.83 -17.64 3.91
C GLU A 71 -3.66 -16.76 4.87
N ALA A 72 -3.07 -16.36 6.00
CA ALA A 72 -3.73 -15.55 7.03
C ALA A 72 -4.08 -14.12 6.59
N TRP A 73 -3.49 -13.62 5.50
CA TRP A 73 -3.70 -12.26 4.99
C TRP A 73 -4.41 -12.22 3.64
N THR A 74 -4.42 -13.33 2.90
CA THR A 74 -5.17 -13.45 1.65
C THR A 74 -6.66 -13.63 1.96
N PRO A 75 -7.57 -12.85 1.35
CA PRO A 75 -9.01 -13.01 1.57
C PRO A 75 -9.52 -14.40 1.14
N ALA A 76 -10.56 -14.90 1.82
CA ALA A 76 -11.21 -16.16 1.47
C ALA A 76 -11.80 -16.18 0.04
N GLU A 77 -12.27 -15.02 -0.43
CA GLU A 77 -12.63 -14.78 -1.83
C GLU A 77 -11.42 -14.16 -2.53
N GLY A 78 -10.74 -14.91 -3.40
CA GLY A 78 -9.40 -14.57 -3.88
C GLY A 78 -9.31 -13.26 -4.68
N VAL A 79 -8.81 -12.20 -4.04
CA VAL A 79 -8.56 -10.88 -4.67
C VAL A 79 -7.10 -10.70 -5.11
N VAL A 80 -6.17 -11.49 -4.58
CA VAL A 80 -4.73 -11.36 -4.88
C VAL A 80 -4.30 -12.50 -5.80
N GLY A 81 -4.24 -12.24 -7.11
CA GLY A 81 -3.62 -13.16 -8.09
C GLY A 81 -4.24 -14.56 -8.17
N GLY A 82 -5.51 -14.73 -7.81
CA GLY A 82 -6.19 -16.03 -7.78
C GLY A 82 -5.88 -16.91 -6.55
N ALA A 83 -5.07 -16.42 -5.60
CA ALA A 83 -4.83 -17.10 -4.33
C ALA A 83 -6.08 -17.05 -3.43
N LYS A 84 -6.34 -18.15 -2.71
CA LYS A 84 -7.40 -18.23 -1.69
C LYS A 84 -6.73 -18.38 -0.32
N GLY A 85 -7.08 -17.51 0.62
CA GLY A 85 -6.63 -17.59 2.01
C GLY A 85 -7.80 -17.75 2.97
N THR A 86 -7.57 -17.38 4.23
CA THR A 86 -8.55 -17.54 5.32
C THR A 86 -8.99 -16.21 5.93
N PHE A 87 -8.47 -15.08 5.44
CA PHE A 87 -8.79 -13.77 5.98
C PHE A 87 -10.25 -13.37 5.67
N ASP A 88 -11.05 -13.13 6.70
CA ASP A 88 -12.37 -12.51 6.55
C ASP A 88 -12.25 -10.98 6.47
N GLY A 89 -12.30 -10.48 5.23
CA GLY A 89 -12.34 -9.05 4.92
C GLY A 89 -13.74 -8.53 4.58
N SER A 90 -14.80 -9.32 4.76
CA SER A 90 -16.14 -8.99 4.26
C SER A 90 -16.73 -7.72 4.87
N TRP A 91 -16.27 -7.31 6.05
CA TRP A 91 -16.67 -6.08 6.73
C TRP A 91 -16.02 -4.82 6.10
N LEU A 92 -14.91 -4.95 5.39
CA LEU A 92 -14.20 -3.81 4.78
C LEU A 92 -14.96 -3.22 3.58
N VAL A 93 -15.80 -4.04 2.93
CA VAL A 93 -16.56 -3.70 1.72
C VAL A 93 -18.03 -3.32 1.96
N ARG A 94 -18.49 -3.28 3.21
CA ARG A 94 -19.90 -2.98 3.58
C ARG A 94 -20.23 -1.51 3.71
#